data_AF-A0A956ZBA8-F1
#
_entry.id   AF-A0A956ZBA8-F1
#
_cell.length_a   1.000
_cell.length_b   1.000
_cell.length_c   1.000
_cell.angle_alpha   90.00
_cell.angle_beta   90.00
_cell.angle_gamma   90.00
#
_symmetry.space_group_name_H-M   'P 1'
#
loop_
_entity.id
_entity.type
_entity.pdbx_description
1 polymer ?
#
loop_
_entity_poly.entity_id
_entity_poly.type
_entity_poly.pdbx_seq_one_letter_code
_entity_poly.pdbx_strand_id
1 'polypeptide(L)'
;LLLVALYAIGEMPAFAYGGLLSTLLVWHVAFSVTVVFHCIGAPRYETYDESKNSLILGLLTFGEGWHNNHHANMASCRMGEYWYELDVGYLVFLVLEKLGLVWDVNKSVGSRIYRPVEDDTKETCVQIPIFDDAQEADRFAA
;
A
#
# COMPACT_ATOMS: atom_id res chain seq x y z
N LEU A 1 24.70 8.53 -11.87
CA LEU A 1 24.47 9.47 -13.00
C LEU A 1 23.51 10.60 -12.62
N LEU A 2 22.30 10.30 -12.13
CA LEU A 2 21.33 11.32 -11.72
C LEU A 2 21.85 12.33 -10.68
N LEU A 3 22.45 11.85 -9.57
CA LEU A 3 22.98 12.74 -8.53
C LEU A 3 24.09 13.68 -9.03
N VAL A 4 24.96 13.18 -9.90
CA VAL A 4 26.03 13.97 -10.53
C VAL A 4 25.43 15.05 -11.44
N ALA A 5 24.39 14.72 -12.20
CA ALA A 5 23.69 15.69 -13.04
C ALA A 5 22.96 16.76 -12.20
N LEU A 6 22.30 16.38 -11.10
CA LEU A 6 21.67 17.31 -10.18
C LEU A 6 22.69 18.28 -9.57
N TYR A 7 23.85 17.77 -9.14
CA TYR A 7 24.94 18.60 -8.65
C TYR A 7 25.48 19.54 -9.73
N ALA A 8 25.63 19.07 -10.97
CA ALA A 8 26.15 19.90 -12.06
C ALA A 8 25.20 21.04 -12.47
N ILE A 9 23.89 20.87 -12.32
CA ILE A 9 22.87 21.86 -12.77
C ILE A 9 22.48 22.83 -11.66
N GLY A 10 22.33 22.33 -10.42
CA GLY A 10 21.81 23.11 -9.30
C GLY A 10 22.64 22.98 -8.02
N GLU A 11 23.90 22.59 -8.17
CA GLU A 11 24.91 22.52 -7.10
C GLU A 11 24.44 21.72 -5.88
N MET A 12 24.82 22.16 -4.68
CA MET A 12 24.49 21.49 -3.43
C MET A 12 22.98 21.43 -3.15
N PRO A 13 22.15 22.46 -3.38
CA PRO A 13 20.72 22.37 -3.13
C PRO A 13 20.01 21.30 -3.97
N ALA A 14 20.27 21.24 -5.27
CA ALA A 14 19.62 20.24 -6.14
C ALA A 14 20.09 18.82 -5.81
N PHE A 15 21.38 18.64 -5.52
CA PHE A 15 21.93 17.36 -5.07
C PHE A 15 21.33 16.91 -3.72
N ALA A 16 21.30 17.81 -2.72
CA ALA A 16 20.87 17.47 -1.38
C ALA A 16 19.36 17.26 -1.28
N TYR A 17 18.54 18.20 -1.78
CA TYR A 17 17.09 18.13 -1.66
C TYR A 17 16.46 17.25 -2.73
N GLY A 18 16.82 17.47 -4.00
CA GLY A 18 16.25 16.73 -5.13
C GLY A 18 16.81 15.32 -5.29
N GLY A 19 18.05 15.10 -4.84
CA GLY A 19 18.70 13.78 -4.87
C GLY A 19 18.54 13.03 -3.56
N LEU A 20 19.34 13.41 -2.55
CA LEU A 20 19.48 12.63 -1.32
C LEU A 20 18.20 12.59 -0.48
N LEU A 21 17.65 13.76 -0.12
CA LEU A 21 16.46 13.83 0.73
C LEU A 21 15.27 13.17 0.06
N SER A 22 15.03 13.45 -1.23
CA SER A 22 13.95 12.82 -1.99
C SER A 22 14.09 11.28 -1.99
N THR A 23 15.29 10.75 -2.27
CA THR A 23 15.53 9.29 -2.28
C THR A 23 15.28 8.68 -0.90
N LEU A 24 15.76 9.34 0.16
CA LEU A 24 15.53 8.89 1.53
C LEU A 24 14.03 8.85 1.85
N LEU A 25 13.28 9.90 1.52
CA LEU A 25 11.84 9.96 1.75
C LEU A 25 11.10 8.87 0.98
N VAL A 26 11.44 8.64 -0.30
CA VAL A 26 10.85 7.57 -1.11
C VAL A 26 11.10 6.20 -0.47
N TRP A 27 12.33 5.93 -0.01
CA TRP A 27 12.65 4.66 0.65
C TRP A 27 11.91 4.49 1.98
N HIS A 28 11.80 5.53 2.81
CA HIS A 28 11.06 5.45 4.06
C HIS A 28 9.57 5.18 3.82
N VAL A 29 8.97 5.79 2.80
CA VAL A 29 7.59 5.50 2.44
C VAL A 29 7.46 4.06 1.92
N ALA A 30 8.31 3.65 0.98
CA ALA A 30 8.26 2.31 0.40
C ALA A 30 8.42 1.18 1.45
N PHE A 31 9.29 1.36 2.43
CA PHE A 31 9.46 0.37 3.50
C PHE A 31 8.40 0.45 4.60
N SER A 32 7.81 1.63 4.83
CA SER A 32 6.75 1.74 5.85
C SER A 32 5.43 1.13 5.38
N VAL A 33 5.17 1.13 4.07
CA VAL A 33 4.00 0.51 3.43
C VAL A 33 3.75 -0.93 3.91
N THR A 34 4.78 -1.77 3.96
CA THR A 34 4.64 -3.20 4.33
C THR A 34 4.19 -3.42 5.77
N VAL A 35 4.41 -2.46 6.66
CA VAL A 35 3.98 -2.53 8.06
C VAL A 35 2.69 -1.77 8.27
N VAL A 36 2.63 -0.53 7.78
CA VAL A 36 1.52 0.39 8.04
C VAL A 36 0.21 -0.14 7.44
N PHE A 37 0.26 -0.83 6.31
CA PHE A 37 -0.95 -1.33 5.63
C PHE A 37 -1.54 -2.58 6.27
N HIS A 38 -0.84 -3.19 7.22
CA HIS A 38 -1.37 -4.26 8.06
C HIS A 38 -1.93 -3.69 9.38
N CYS A 39 -1.49 -2.50 9.78
CA CYS A 39 -1.98 -1.84 10.98
C CYS A 39 -3.23 -0.98 10.74
N ILE A 40 -3.26 -0.18 9.66
CA ILE A 40 -4.24 0.89 9.45
C ILE A 40 -5.16 0.58 8.27
N GLY A 41 -6.46 0.63 8.51
CA GLY A 41 -7.49 0.45 7.48
C GLY A 41 -8.50 -0.63 7.87
N ALA A 42 -9.23 -1.13 6.89
CA ALA A 42 -10.11 -2.28 7.06
C ALA A 42 -9.86 -3.31 5.94
N PRO A 43 -9.89 -4.62 6.24
CA PRO A 43 -9.89 -5.64 5.20
C PRO A 43 -11.23 -5.61 4.45
N ARG A 44 -11.20 -5.97 3.17
CA ARG A 44 -12.37 -6.08 2.30
C ARG A 44 -12.60 -7.52 1.85
N TYR A 45 -11.53 -8.27 1.61
CA TYR A 45 -11.53 -9.67 1.20
C TYR A 45 -10.85 -10.53 2.25
N GLU A 46 -11.32 -11.78 2.35
CA GLU A 46 -10.64 -12.81 3.13
C GLU A 46 -9.33 -13.21 2.41
N THR A 47 -8.21 -12.74 2.94
CA THR A 47 -6.86 -13.09 2.50
C THR A 47 -6.14 -13.90 3.58
N TYR A 48 -5.00 -14.51 3.24
CA TYR A 48 -4.19 -15.28 4.19
C TYR A 48 -3.36 -14.40 5.15
N ASP A 49 -3.49 -13.08 5.04
CA ASP A 49 -2.70 -12.09 5.77
C ASP A 49 -3.59 -10.99 6.37
N GLU A 50 -2.99 -10.13 7.19
CA GLU A 50 -3.71 -9.03 7.87
C GLU A 50 -3.72 -7.73 7.04
N SER A 51 -3.61 -7.82 5.71
CA SER A 51 -3.61 -6.64 4.84
C SER A 51 -4.92 -5.87 4.93
N LYS A 52 -4.83 -4.53 4.88
CA LYS A 52 -5.98 -3.63 5.00
C LYS A 52 -5.99 -2.61 3.88
N ASN A 53 -7.19 -2.10 3.57
CA ASN A 53 -7.38 -0.98 2.67
C ASN A 53 -7.51 0.32 3.47
N SER A 54 -6.83 1.38 3.03
CA SER A 54 -6.90 2.70 3.64
C SER A 54 -6.90 3.80 2.59
N LEU A 55 -7.95 4.62 2.57
CA LEU A 55 -8.09 5.74 1.62
C LEU A 55 -6.97 6.76 1.75
N ILE A 56 -6.61 7.14 2.99
CA ILE A 56 -5.56 8.14 3.25
C ILE A 56 -4.23 7.63 2.69
N LEU A 57 -3.93 6.36 2.95
CA LEU A 57 -2.70 5.75 2.50
C LEU A 57 -2.70 5.55 0.99
N GLY A 58 -3.83 5.16 0.39
CA GLY A 58 -4.00 5.06 -1.06
C GLY A 58 -3.69 6.37 -1.77
N LEU A 59 -4.12 7.51 -1.23
CA LEU A 59 -3.80 8.83 -1.78
C LEU A 59 -2.32 9.21 -1.61
N LEU A 60 -1.74 8.97 -0.44
CA LEU A 60 -0.33 9.30 -0.16
C LEU A 60 0.66 8.45 -0.95
N THR A 61 0.30 7.20 -1.21
CA THR A 61 1.16 6.20 -1.87
C THR A 61 0.72 5.88 -3.29
N PHE A 62 -0.11 6.75 -3.88
CA PHE A 62 -0.48 6.66 -5.30
C PHE A 62 -1.20 5.35 -5.71
N GLY A 63 -1.87 4.68 -4.77
CA GLY A 63 -2.67 3.47 -5.01
C GLY A 63 -2.28 2.27 -4.15
N GLU A 64 -1.07 2.26 -3.55
CA GLU A 64 -0.57 1.11 -2.79
C GLU A 64 -1.40 0.82 -1.51
N GLY A 65 -2.10 1.83 -0.99
CA GLY A 65 -2.97 1.71 0.19
C GLY A 65 -4.24 0.87 -0.02
N TRP A 66 -4.52 0.41 -1.25
CA TRP A 66 -5.52 -0.63 -1.53
C TRP A 66 -4.92 -2.03 -1.34
N HIS A 67 -4.23 -2.22 -0.22
CA HIS A 67 -3.33 -3.35 -0.02
C HIS A 67 -4.07 -4.68 0.08
N ASN A 68 -5.22 -4.71 0.77
CA ASN A 68 -6.03 -5.92 0.86
C ASN A 68 -6.62 -6.33 -0.50
N ASN A 69 -7.00 -5.36 -1.34
CA ASN A 69 -7.41 -5.66 -2.71
C ASN A 69 -6.25 -6.27 -3.52
N HIS A 70 -5.03 -5.75 -3.35
CA HIS A 70 -3.84 -6.28 -4.02
C HIS A 70 -3.52 -7.70 -3.55
N HIS A 71 -3.57 -8.00 -2.25
CA HIS A 71 -3.38 -9.36 -1.73
C HIS A 71 -4.48 -10.31 -2.13
N ALA A 72 -5.72 -9.82 -2.28
CA ALA A 72 -6.79 -10.61 -2.87
C ALA A 72 -6.48 -10.94 -4.34
N ASN A 73 -6.01 -10.00 -5.17
CA ASN A 73 -5.71 -10.31 -6.56
C ASN A 73 -4.36 -9.76 -7.02
N MET A 74 -3.29 -10.44 -6.59
CA MET A 74 -1.91 -10.05 -6.90
C MET A 74 -1.59 -10.10 -8.40
N ALA A 75 -2.35 -10.87 -9.17
CA ALA A 75 -2.19 -10.98 -10.62
C ALA A 75 -2.78 -9.78 -11.38
N SER A 76 -3.63 -8.98 -10.73
CA SER A 76 -4.19 -7.77 -11.31
C SER A 76 -3.21 -6.61 -11.26
N CYS A 77 -3.15 -5.87 -12.36
CA CYS A 77 -2.40 -4.62 -12.49
C CYS A 77 -3.05 -3.46 -11.71
N ARG A 78 -4.34 -3.58 -11.36
CA ARG A 78 -5.06 -2.59 -10.55
C ARG A 78 -5.14 -3.07 -9.10
N MET A 79 -4.86 -2.16 -8.17
CA MET A 79 -5.02 -2.33 -6.73
C MET A 79 -6.33 -1.70 -6.26
N GLY A 80 -6.71 -0.55 -6.83
CA GLY A 80 -8.04 0.02 -6.63
C GLY A 80 -9.08 -0.73 -7.46
N GLU A 81 -10.12 -1.28 -6.85
CA GLU A 81 -11.20 -2.01 -7.51
C GLU A 81 -12.42 -1.12 -7.80
N TYR A 82 -12.72 -0.20 -6.89
CA TYR A 82 -13.89 0.67 -6.99
C TYR A 82 -13.56 2.03 -7.60
N TRP A 83 -14.56 2.70 -8.15
CA TRP A 83 -14.38 3.99 -8.83
C TRP A 83 -13.84 5.11 -7.92
N TYR A 84 -14.09 5.02 -6.61
CA TYR A 84 -13.59 5.96 -5.60
C TYR A 84 -12.20 5.59 -5.07
N GLU A 85 -11.68 4.41 -5.41
CA GLU A 85 -10.36 3.95 -5.01
C GLU A 85 -9.34 4.46 -6.02
N LEU A 86 -8.81 5.66 -5.77
CA LEU A 86 -7.83 6.26 -6.66
C LEU A 86 -6.54 5.44 -6.68
N ASP A 87 -6.19 4.95 -7.86
CA ASP A 87 -4.99 4.16 -8.12
C ASP A 87 -4.23 4.81 -9.27
N VAL A 88 -3.21 5.61 -8.93
CA VAL A 88 -2.42 6.36 -9.91
C VAL A 88 -1.49 5.41 -10.67
N GLY A 89 -1.01 4.34 -10.03
CA GLY A 89 -0.27 3.27 -10.70
C GLY A 89 -1.05 2.68 -11.86
N TYR A 90 -2.31 2.31 -11.62
CA TYR A 90 -3.21 1.79 -12.67
C TYR A 90 -3.46 2.82 -13.78
N LEU A 91 -3.62 4.10 -13.45
CA LEU A 91 -3.74 5.15 -14.47
C LEU A 91 -2.51 5.24 -15.37
N VAL A 92 -1.30 5.09 -14.81
CA VAL A 92 -0.06 5.04 -15.59
C VAL A 92 -0.09 3.86 -16.55
N PHE A 93 -0.47 2.66 -16.09
CA PHE A 93 -0.60 1.49 -16.96
C PHE A 93 -1.61 1.68 -18.09
N LEU A 94 -2.75 2.33 -17.83
CA LEU A 94 -3.73 2.65 -18.87
C LEU A 94 -3.17 3.62 -19.92
N VAL A 95 -2.36 4.59 -19.51
CA VAL A 95 -1.69 5.50 -20.45
C VAL A 95 -0.66 4.73 -21.27
N LEU A 96 0.18 3.90 -20.64
CA LEU A 96 1.19 3.10 -21.33
C LEU A 96 0.58 2.11 -22.32
N GLU A 97 -0.53 1.47 -21.96
CA GLU A 97 -1.27 0.58 -22.84
C GLU A 97 -1.89 1.32 -24.03
N LYS A 98 -2.47 2.51 -23.81
CA LYS A 98 -2.97 3.37 -24.90
C LYS A 98 -1.87 3.83 -25.86
N LEU A 99 -0.65 4.02 -25.35
CA LEU A 99 0.51 4.35 -26.16
C LEU A 99 1.09 3.13 -26.89
N GLY A 100 0.58 1.92 -26.62
CA GLY A 100 1.10 0.67 -27.20
C GLY A 100 2.45 0.25 -26.62
N LEU A 101 2.87 0.83 -25.49
CA LEU A 101 4.13 0.49 -24.82
C LEU A 101 4.01 -0.78 -23.97
N VAL A 102 2.80 -1.07 -23.51
CA VAL A 102 2.44 -2.28 -22.77
C VAL A 102 1.19 -2.88 -23.44
N TRP A 103 1.09 -4.20 -23.47
CA TRP A 103 -0.07 -4.92 -23.97
C TRP A 103 -0.39 -6.10 -23.04
N ASP A 104 -1.59 -6.65 -23.19
CA ASP A 104 -2.08 -7.81 -22.41
C ASP A 104 -2.07 -7.58 -20.89
N VAL A 105 -2.49 -6.38 -20.46
CA VAL A 105 -2.54 -6.01 -19.05
C VAL A 105 -3.71 -6.70 -18.36
N ASN A 106 -3.44 -7.50 -17.33
CA ASN A 106 -4.47 -8.09 -16.49
C ASN A 106 -5.17 -7.02 -15.63
N LYS A 107 -6.46 -6.80 -15.85
CA LYS A 107 -7.30 -5.82 -15.14
C LYS A 107 -8.43 -6.48 -14.35
N SER A 108 -8.26 -7.76 -14.01
CA SER A 108 -9.25 -8.52 -13.26
C SER A 108 -9.51 -7.88 -11.89
N VAL A 109 -10.72 -8.11 -11.40
CA VAL A 109 -11.21 -7.55 -10.13
C VAL A 109 -11.27 -8.71 -9.13
N GLY A 110 -10.69 -8.56 -7.94
CA GLY A 110 -10.56 -9.58 -6.92
C GLY A 110 -11.89 -10.12 -6.41
N SER A 111 -12.96 -9.32 -6.45
CA SER A 111 -14.34 -9.80 -6.18
C SER A 111 -14.82 -10.97 -7.06
N ARG A 112 -14.11 -11.32 -8.15
CA ARG A 112 -14.41 -12.53 -8.95
C ARG A 112 -13.78 -13.81 -8.39
N ILE A 113 -12.79 -13.70 -7.52
CA ILE A 113 -11.97 -14.82 -7.04
C ILE A 113 -12.09 -14.98 -5.52
N TYR A 114 -12.24 -13.88 -4.77
CA TYR A 114 -12.24 -13.88 -3.31
C TYR A 114 -13.57 -13.40 -2.74
N ARG A 115 -13.95 -13.99 -1.61
CA ARG A 115 -15.16 -13.61 -0.87
C ARG A 115 -14.91 -12.28 -0.15
N PRO A 116 -15.83 -11.30 -0.26
CA PRO A 116 -15.81 -10.16 0.63
C PRO A 116 -15.95 -10.63 2.08
N VAL A 117 -15.26 -9.97 3.01
CA VAL A 117 -15.40 -10.23 4.45
C VAL A 117 -16.87 -10.00 4.84
N GLU A 118 -17.49 -11.00 5.45
CA GLU A 118 -18.83 -10.87 6.03
C GLU A 118 -18.76 -9.96 7.26
N ASP A 119 -19.54 -8.87 7.24
CA ASP A 119 -19.55 -7.85 8.28
C ASP A 119 -20.28 -8.38 9.53
N ASP A 120 -19.58 -9.17 10.35
CA ASP A 120 -20.11 -9.63 11.65
C ASP A 120 -19.42 -9.01 12.87
N THR A 121 -18.40 -8.16 12.73
CA THR A 121 -17.77 -7.53 13.91
C THR A 121 -17.26 -6.11 13.68
N LYS A 122 -17.88 -5.18 14.40
CA LYS A 122 -17.42 -3.80 14.64
C LYS A 122 -16.14 -3.71 15.50
N GLU A 123 -15.24 -4.69 15.45
CA GLU A 123 -14.10 -4.77 16.39
C GLU A 123 -12.70 -4.67 15.77
N THR A 124 -12.55 -4.54 14.46
CA THR A 124 -11.21 -4.48 13.84
C THR A 124 -10.74 -3.06 13.61
N CYS A 125 -10.46 -2.34 14.70
CA CYS A 125 -9.54 -1.22 14.68
C CYS A 125 -8.61 -1.28 15.89
N VAL A 126 -7.35 -1.65 15.62
CA VAL A 126 -6.16 -1.55 16.49
C VAL A 126 -6.09 -2.55 17.65
N GLN A 127 -5.56 -3.76 17.37
CA GLN A 127 -4.65 -4.40 18.32
C GLN A 127 -3.24 -4.33 17.73
N ILE A 128 -2.47 -3.36 18.19
CA ILE A 128 -1.01 -3.40 18.06
C ILE A 128 -0.57 -4.42 19.12
N PRO A 129 0.11 -5.53 18.76
CA PRO A 129 0.61 -6.47 19.76
C PRO A 129 1.87 -5.87 20.36
N ILE A 130 1.72 -4.85 21.22
CA ILE A 130 2.77 -4.43 22.13
C ILE A 130 2.48 -4.92 23.56
N PHE A 131 1.22 -5.23 23.90
CA PHE A 131 0.87 -6.00 25.09
C PHE A 131 -0.48 -6.69 24.85
N ASP A 132 -0.49 -8.01 24.69
CA ASP A 132 -1.76 -8.75 24.65
C ASP A 132 -1.70 -10.14 25.31
N ASP A 133 -0.80 -10.30 26.30
CA ASP A 133 -0.92 -11.42 27.23
C ASP A 133 -1.77 -11.01 28.43
N ALA A 134 -3.09 -10.99 28.25
CA ALA A 134 -4.03 -11.06 29.38
C ALA A 134 -3.85 -12.37 30.19
N GLN A 135 -3.11 -13.35 29.66
CA GLN A 135 -2.72 -14.57 30.39
C GLN A 135 -1.48 -14.41 31.29
N GLU A 136 -0.68 -13.34 31.17
CA GLU A 136 0.53 -13.18 32.00
C GLU A 136 0.26 -12.39 33.31
N ALA A 137 -0.76 -11.52 33.33
CA ALA A 137 -1.15 -10.77 34.52
C ALA A 137 -1.62 -11.68 35.68
N ASP A 138 -2.25 -12.81 35.37
CA ASP A 138 -2.72 -13.77 36.38
C ASP A 138 -1.61 -14.69 36.91
N ARG A 139 -0.43 -14.72 36.28
CA ARG A 139 0.71 -15.55 36.74
C ARG A 139 1.55 -14.90 37.85
N PHE A 140 1.39 -13.59 38.08
CA PHE A 140 2.14 -12.84 39.09
C PHE A 140 1.28 -12.33 40.26
N ALA A 141 -0.03 -12.60 40.24
CA ALA A 141 -0.96 -12.26 41.31
C ALA A 141 -1.32 -13.46 42.22
N ALA A 142 -0.59 -14.57 42.10
CA ALA A 142 -0.72 -15.78 42.94
C ALA A 142 0.50 -15.96 43.86
#